data_AF-A0A257VDM2-F1
#
_entry.id   AF-A0A257VDM2-F1
#
_cell.length_a   1.000
_cell.length_b   1.000
_cell.length_c   1.000
_cell.angle_alpha   90.00
_cell.angle_beta   90.00
_cell.angle_gamma   90.00
#
_symmetry.space_group_name_H-M   'P 1'
#
loop_
_entity.id
_entity.type
_entity.pdbx_description
1 polymer ?
#
loop_
_entity_poly.entity_id
_entity_poly.type
_entity_poly.pdbx_seq_one_letter_code
_entity_poly.pdbx_strand_id
1 'polypeptide(L)'
;MSASRNRSVRIAIVAAAGLVVVLAGALAARLLGWNGAAAYAMQAPPAATVPAPRPCDLTKLELPCWGCPMAAEQSLRYRTDLDMLAPLGTGTANAATWFAAFAKPNGPRFAEAAAAMARRVAHGPLRIAPNGLDVLPPNDPLLAEAAPWCDQATMRFYPDIFPVRGGDTQLPNNLLTLNLARSWIARGHDAANFDDAIADFRRVIRLGRLLRQDDVVVIDDVMGFSYIRWGAEEIYDRARKEGKTDLALLAAVVAGEGAPQRYLTAARLTSIEIAPYLRKAGAGSYELQLPAECYKAITEMATSSPDRRFRDEAIFRLQFVAALGAGPMRADAHALLEKLASGPDPIVAANARWSLATPVSDKDVKGLLGQSQNQ
;
A
#
# COMPACT_ATOMS: atom_id res chain seq x y z
N MET A 1 8.33 2.90 -63.66
CA MET A 1 8.67 3.00 -62.21
C MET A 1 7.46 3.30 -61.29
N SER A 2 6.21 2.96 -61.67
CA SER A 2 5.01 3.28 -60.87
C SER A 2 4.50 2.12 -59.99
N ALA A 3 4.77 0.86 -60.39
CA ALA A 3 4.19 -0.31 -59.73
C ALA A 3 4.85 -0.70 -58.38
N SER A 4 6.15 -0.46 -58.18
CA SER A 4 6.84 -0.85 -56.93
C SER A 4 6.48 0.06 -55.75
N ARG A 5 6.28 1.36 -55.99
CA ARG A 5 5.90 2.35 -54.97
C ARG A 5 4.52 2.04 -54.38
N ASN A 6 3.60 1.54 -55.20
CA ASN A 6 2.25 1.13 -54.76
C ASN A 6 2.26 -0.13 -53.89
N ARG A 7 3.24 -1.05 -54.06
CA ARG A 7 3.38 -2.23 -53.21
C ARG A 7 3.87 -1.87 -51.81
N SER A 8 4.86 -0.97 -51.72
CA SER A 8 5.43 -0.53 -50.43
C SER A 8 4.41 0.17 -49.55
N VAL A 9 3.57 1.02 -50.15
CA VAL A 9 2.49 1.74 -49.45
C VAL A 9 1.42 0.76 -48.96
N ARG A 10 1.03 -0.23 -49.77
CA ARG A 10 0.06 -1.27 -49.35
C ARG A 10 0.58 -2.13 -48.20
N ILE A 11 1.87 -2.48 -48.20
CA ILE A 11 2.49 -3.24 -47.10
C ILE A 11 2.52 -2.41 -45.82
N ALA A 12 2.86 -1.12 -45.89
CA ALA A 12 2.85 -0.23 -44.73
C ALA A 12 1.43 -0.05 -44.14
N ILE A 13 0.41 0.07 -44.99
CA ILE A 13 -0.99 0.17 -44.57
C ILE A 13 -1.45 -1.12 -43.89
N VAL A 14 -1.10 -2.29 -44.44
CA VAL A 14 -1.45 -3.58 -43.84
C VAL A 14 -0.72 -3.79 -42.50
N ALA A 15 0.54 -3.39 -42.39
CA ALA A 15 1.29 -3.45 -41.14
C ALA A 15 0.71 -2.51 -40.07
N ALA A 16 0.34 -1.28 -40.44
CA ALA A 16 -0.31 -0.33 -39.54
C ALA A 16 -1.70 -0.84 -39.08
N ALA A 17 -2.49 -1.39 -40.00
CA ALA A 17 -3.77 -2.01 -39.65
C ALA A 17 -3.59 -3.21 -38.71
N GLY A 18 -2.58 -4.05 -38.94
CA GLY A 18 -2.22 -5.16 -38.05
C GLY A 18 -1.85 -4.67 -36.64
N LEU A 19 -1.04 -3.60 -36.55
CA LEU A 19 -0.67 -2.99 -35.27
C LEU A 19 -1.89 -2.43 -34.52
N VAL A 20 -2.80 -1.75 -35.22
CA VAL A 20 -4.04 -1.22 -34.62
C VAL A 20 -4.91 -2.35 -34.09
N VAL A 21 -5.04 -3.47 -34.81
CA VAL A 21 -5.80 -4.64 -34.36
C VAL A 21 -5.15 -5.28 -33.13
N VAL A 22 -3.82 -5.40 -33.09
CA VAL A 22 -3.09 -5.90 -31.92
C VAL A 22 -3.26 -4.97 -30.72
N LEU A 23 -3.16 -3.65 -30.92
CA LEU A 23 -3.35 -2.66 -29.85
C LEU A 23 -4.80 -2.64 -29.36
N ALA A 24 -5.79 -2.76 -30.25
CA ALA A 24 -7.20 -2.87 -29.88
C ALA A 24 -7.48 -4.18 -29.13
N GLY A 25 -6.87 -5.29 -29.53
CA GLY A 25 -6.94 -6.57 -28.81
C GLY A 25 -6.30 -6.50 -27.42
N ALA A 26 -5.13 -5.86 -27.30
CA ALA A 26 -4.47 -5.63 -26.01
C ALA A 26 -5.28 -4.68 -25.11
N LEU A 27 -5.90 -3.63 -25.68
CA LEU A 27 -6.78 -2.73 -24.97
C LEU A 27 -8.05 -3.46 -24.51
N ALA A 28 -8.67 -4.27 -25.37
CA ALA A 28 -9.84 -5.08 -25.03
C ALA A 28 -9.50 -6.10 -23.94
N ALA A 29 -8.36 -6.80 -24.01
CA ALA A 29 -7.89 -7.69 -22.96
C ALA A 29 -7.63 -6.95 -21.64
N ARG A 30 -7.11 -5.72 -21.70
CA ARG A 30 -6.88 -4.87 -20.51
C ARG A 30 -8.19 -4.37 -19.90
N LEU A 31 -9.17 -4.01 -20.72
CA LEU A 31 -10.52 -3.62 -20.30
C LEU A 31 -11.33 -4.81 -19.77
N LEU A 32 -11.13 -6.01 -20.32
CA LEU A 32 -11.73 -7.24 -19.80
C LEU A 32 -11.03 -7.72 -18.53
N GLY A 33 -9.73 -7.47 -18.36
CA GLY A 33 -9.00 -7.69 -17.12
C GLY A 33 -9.56 -6.86 -15.96
N TRP A 34 -10.07 -5.65 -16.22
CA TRP A 34 -10.82 -4.86 -15.24
C TRP A 34 -12.13 -5.54 -14.78
N ASN A 35 -12.79 -6.29 -15.66
CA ASN A 35 -13.97 -7.10 -15.31
C ASN A 35 -13.59 -8.46 -14.69
N GLY A 36 -12.38 -8.95 -14.90
CA GLY A 36 -11.87 -10.18 -14.29
C GLY A 36 -11.83 -10.09 -12.76
N ALA A 37 -11.44 -8.95 -12.20
CA ALA A 37 -11.50 -8.70 -10.75
C ALA A 37 -12.94 -8.84 -10.19
N ALA A 38 -13.97 -8.54 -10.99
CA ALA A 38 -15.36 -8.73 -10.60
C ALA A 38 -15.80 -10.20 -10.60
N ALA A 39 -15.23 -11.04 -11.46
CA ALA A 39 -15.50 -12.48 -11.46
C ALA A 39 -14.84 -13.20 -10.26
N TYR A 40 -13.64 -12.79 -9.84
CA TYR A 40 -12.96 -13.34 -8.66
C TYR A 40 -13.57 -12.89 -7.33
N ALA A 41 -14.25 -11.75 -7.30
CA ALA A 41 -14.84 -11.14 -6.10
C ALA A 41 -15.97 -11.97 -5.44
N MET A 42 -16.50 -12.98 -6.13
CA MET A 42 -17.64 -13.80 -5.69
C MET A 42 -17.28 -15.23 -5.27
N GLN A 43 -16.02 -15.66 -5.44
CA GLN A 43 -15.60 -17.00 -5.02
C GLN A 43 -15.03 -16.98 -3.61
N ALA A 44 -15.41 -17.96 -2.79
CA ALA A 44 -14.70 -18.24 -1.54
C ALA A 44 -13.22 -18.54 -1.85
N PRO A 45 -12.29 -18.10 -1.00
CA PRO A 45 -10.88 -18.41 -1.23
C PRO A 45 -10.67 -19.93 -1.12
N PRO A 46 -9.66 -20.48 -1.82
CA PRO A 46 -9.14 -21.81 -1.55
C PRO A 46 -8.93 -22.02 -0.04
N ALA A 47 -9.23 -23.22 0.42
CA ALA A 47 -9.01 -23.61 1.80
C ALA A 47 -7.56 -23.35 2.19
N ALA A 48 -7.37 -22.67 3.32
CA ALA A 48 -6.07 -22.33 3.85
C ALA A 48 -6.02 -22.73 5.32
N THR A 49 -4.81 -23.01 5.81
CA THR A 49 -4.56 -23.27 7.22
C THR A 49 -3.55 -22.25 7.73
N VAL A 50 -3.75 -21.77 8.96
CA VAL A 50 -2.74 -20.98 9.66
C VAL A 50 -1.92 -21.93 10.52
N PRO A 51 -0.59 -22.03 10.33
CA PRO A 51 0.23 -22.86 11.19
C PRO A 51 0.25 -22.31 12.62
N ALA A 52 0.59 -23.15 13.58
CA ALA A 52 0.83 -22.67 14.93
C ALA A 52 2.00 -21.67 14.93
N PRO A 53 1.99 -20.63 15.79
CA PRO A 53 3.12 -19.74 15.95
C PRO A 53 4.40 -20.50 16.29
N ARG A 54 5.53 -20.05 15.73
CA ARG A 54 6.83 -20.67 16.02
C ARG A 54 7.14 -20.52 17.51
N PRO A 55 7.74 -21.54 18.15
CA PRO A 55 8.21 -21.42 19.53
C PRO A 55 9.15 -20.23 19.67
N CYS A 56 8.92 -19.39 20.68
CA CYS A 56 9.80 -18.27 20.99
C CYS A 56 10.88 -18.74 21.97
N ASP A 57 12.12 -18.84 21.51
CA ASP A 57 13.27 -18.95 22.40
C ASP A 57 13.64 -17.55 22.87
N LEU A 58 13.18 -17.18 24.06
CA LEU A 58 13.42 -15.85 24.64
C LEU A 58 14.92 -15.52 24.76
N THR A 59 15.79 -16.53 24.87
CA THR A 59 17.24 -16.32 24.95
C THR A 59 17.85 -15.87 23.62
N LYS A 60 17.12 -16.05 22.52
CA LYS A 60 17.51 -15.67 21.16
C LYS A 60 16.67 -14.51 20.62
N LEU A 61 15.80 -13.91 21.45
CA LEU A 61 14.98 -12.78 21.04
C LEU A 61 15.84 -11.53 20.88
N GLU A 62 16.12 -11.15 19.63
CA GLU A 62 16.89 -9.97 19.31
C GLU A 62 16.03 -8.70 19.36
N LEU A 63 16.51 -7.66 20.03
CA LEU A 63 15.88 -6.34 20.04
C LEU A 63 16.45 -5.49 18.90
N PRO A 64 15.63 -5.06 17.93
CA PRO A 64 16.12 -4.31 16.79
C PRO A 64 16.60 -2.91 17.17
N CYS A 65 17.83 -2.58 16.75
CA CYS A 65 18.40 -1.25 16.94
C CYS A 65 17.94 -0.27 15.84
N TRP A 66 16.85 0.45 16.09
CA TRP A 66 16.31 1.44 15.16
C TRP A 66 17.09 2.77 15.12
N GLY A 67 17.96 3.02 16.10
CA GLY A 67 18.83 4.21 16.13
C GLY A 67 20.22 3.99 15.54
N CYS A 68 20.56 2.75 15.13
CA CYS A 68 21.86 2.43 14.56
C CYS A 68 21.95 2.96 13.12
N PRO A 69 23.14 3.36 12.62
CA PRO A 69 23.31 3.86 11.25
C PRO A 69 22.75 2.91 10.18
N MET A 70 22.91 1.60 10.38
CA MET A 70 22.39 0.56 9.48
C MET A 70 20.87 0.60 9.30
N ALA A 71 20.11 1.14 10.26
CA ALA A 71 18.65 1.24 10.14
C ALA A 71 18.23 2.18 8.99
N ALA A 72 19.07 3.16 8.65
CA ALA A 72 18.80 4.08 7.53
C ALA A 72 18.84 3.37 6.17
N GLU A 73 19.74 2.39 6.01
CA GLU A 73 20.01 1.67 4.76
C GLU A 73 19.06 0.49 4.51
N GLN A 74 18.30 0.08 5.52
CA GLN A 74 17.44 -1.10 5.44
C GLN A 74 15.99 -0.76 5.08
N SER A 75 15.27 -1.73 4.53
CA SER A 75 13.81 -1.68 4.38
C SER A 75 13.12 -1.42 5.72
N LEU A 76 12.12 -0.53 5.75
CA LEU A 76 11.32 -0.31 6.95
C LEU A 76 10.31 -1.44 7.10
N ARG A 77 10.71 -2.50 7.80
CA ARG A 77 9.96 -3.73 8.06
C ARG A 77 10.21 -4.19 9.49
N TYR A 78 9.29 -4.98 10.03
CA TYR A 78 9.52 -5.67 11.31
C TYR A 78 10.76 -6.54 11.20
N ARG A 79 11.63 -6.42 12.20
CA ARG A 79 12.84 -7.23 12.35
C ARG A 79 12.57 -8.48 13.17
N THR A 80 11.68 -8.38 14.14
CA THR A 80 11.20 -9.55 14.88
C THR A 80 10.46 -10.48 13.93
N ASP A 81 10.78 -11.79 14.00
CA ASP A 81 10.06 -12.80 13.24
C ASP A 81 8.60 -12.86 13.69
N LEU A 82 7.71 -12.29 12.86
CA LEU A 82 6.28 -12.24 13.14
C LEU A 82 5.62 -13.63 13.09
N ASP A 83 6.28 -14.67 12.57
CA ASP A 83 5.77 -16.05 12.66
C ASP A 83 5.79 -16.58 14.10
N MET A 84 6.57 -15.99 15.00
CA MET A 84 6.51 -16.30 16.44
C MET A 84 5.20 -15.82 17.08
N LEU A 85 4.55 -14.81 16.50
CA LEU A 85 3.35 -14.19 17.08
C LEU A 85 2.08 -14.51 16.31
N ALA A 86 2.11 -14.32 14.98
CA ALA A 86 0.98 -14.50 14.08
C ALA A 86 1.49 -14.88 12.68
N PRO A 87 1.79 -16.17 12.43
CA PRO A 87 2.25 -16.64 11.13
C PRO A 87 1.23 -16.35 10.03
N LEU A 88 1.71 -16.13 8.80
CA LEU A 88 0.81 -16.12 7.63
C LEU A 88 0.29 -17.53 7.39
N GLY A 89 -0.87 -17.65 6.76
CA GLY A 89 -1.40 -18.96 6.42
C GLY A 89 -0.78 -19.55 5.15
N THR A 90 -1.21 -20.76 4.82
CA THR A 90 -0.66 -21.58 3.73
C THR A 90 -1.41 -21.41 2.40
N GLY A 91 -2.48 -20.64 2.40
CA GLY A 91 -3.34 -20.47 1.22
C GLY A 91 -2.59 -19.86 0.04
N THR A 92 -2.82 -20.40 -1.15
CA THR A 92 -2.13 -19.99 -2.38
C THR A 92 -2.82 -18.82 -3.10
N ALA A 93 -3.98 -18.36 -2.60
CA ALA A 93 -4.71 -17.29 -3.24
C ALA A 93 -4.08 -15.93 -2.95
N ASN A 94 -4.17 -15.02 -3.90
CA ASN A 94 -3.86 -13.61 -3.66
C ASN A 94 -5.08 -12.94 -3.01
N ALA A 95 -4.98 -12.61 -1.72
CA ALA A 95 -6.06 -11.98 -0.96
C ALA A 95 -6.47 -10.60 -1.52
N ALA A 96 -5.60 -9.96 -2.30
CA ALA A 96 -5.89 -8.67 -2.93
C ALA A 96 -7.13 -8.73 -3.83
N THR A 97 -7.42 -9.90 -4.43
CA THR A 97 -8.61 -10.11 -5.28
C THR A 97 -9.90 -9.74 -4.55
N TRP A 98 -10.05 -10.16 -3.29
CA TRP A 98 -11.22 -9.87 -2.48
C TRP A 98 -11.26 -8.41 -2.02
N PHE A 99 -10.15 -7.88 -1.49
CA PHE A 99 -10.10 -6.49 -1.03
C PHE A 99 -10.29 -5.48 -2.17
N ALA A 100 -9.79 -5.78 -3.37
CA ALA A 100 -9.96 -4.95 -4.56
C ALA A 100 -11.41 -4.85 -5.02
N ALA A 101 -12.25 -5.86 -4.73
CA ALA A 101 -13.67 -5.83 -5.04
C ALA A 101 -14.40 -4.65 -4.37
N PHE A 102 -13.87 -4.15 -3.25
CA PHE A 102 -14.46 -3.05 -2.48
C PHE A 102 -13.84 -1.68 -2.80
N ALA A 103 -12.90 -1.62 -3.76
CA ALA A 103 -12.15 -0.42 -4.09
C ALA A 103 -13.07 0.73 -4.53
N LYS A 104 -12.66 1.96 -4.21
CA LYS A 104 -13.40 3.17 -4.61
C LYS A 104 -12.98 3.61 -6.01
N PRO A 105 -13.88 4.27 -6.78
CA PRO A 105 -15.33 4.30 -6.62
C PRO A 105 -16.05 3.10 -7.26
N ASN A 106 -15.33 2.29 -8.06
CA ASN A 106 -15.92 1.38 -9.04
C ASN A 106 -15.79 -0.10 -8.69
N GLY A 107 -15.35 -0.45 -7.48
CA GLY A 107 -15.29 -1.86 -7.06
C GLY A 107 -16.70 -2.48 -7.10
N PRO A 108 -16.85 -3.72 -7.60
CA PRO A 108 -18.16 -4.39 -7.72
C PRO A 108 -18.91 -4.53 -6.39
N ARG A 109 -18.19 -4.50 -5.25
CA ARG A 109 -18.72 -4.59 -3.90
C ARG A 109 -18.60 -3.27 -3.12
N PHE A 110 -18.32 -2.16 -3.80
CA PHE A 110 -18.19 -0.85 -3.15
C PHE A 110 -19.44 -0.46 -2.35
N ALA A 111 -20.65 -0.69 -2.90
CA ALA A 111 -21.91 -0.43 -2.21
C ALA A 111 -22.07 -1.26 -0.93
N GLU A 112 -21.56 -2.49 -0.93
CA GLU A 112 -21.58 -3.36 0.25
C GLU A 112 -20.64 -2.83 1.34
N ALA A 113 -19.46 -2.32 0.99
CA ALA A 113 -18.59 -1.65 1.97
C ALA A 113 -19.28 -0.43 2.58
N ALA A 114 -20.01 0.37 1.79
CA ALA A 114 -20.79 1.50 2.31
C ALA A 114 -21.90 1.03 3.27
N ALA A 115 -22.63 -0.02 2.91
CA ALA A 115 -23.64 -0.62 3.79
C ALA A 115 -23.01 -1.20 5.08
N ALA A 116 -21.79 -1.74 5.00
CA ALA A 116 -21.03 -2.21 6.16
C ALA A 116 -20.63 -1.07 7.08
N MET A 117 -20.25 0.08 6.52
CA MET A 117 -19.97 1.28 7.31
C MET A 117 -21.22 1.81 8.02
N ALA A 118 -22.40 1.73 7.39
CA ALA A 118 -23.64 2.28 7.92
C ALA A 118 -24.25 1.48 9.08
N ARG A 119 -23.98 0.18 9.15
CA ARG A 119 -24.53 -0.73 10.18
C ARG A 119 -23.60 -0.98 11.37
N ARG A 120 -22.51 -0.22 11.48
CA ARG A 120 -21.59 -0.35 12.61
C ARG A 120 -22.29 0.09 13.91
N VAL A 121 -21.83 -0.49 15.01
CA VAL A 121 -22.29 -0.20 16.36
C VAL A 121 -21.14 0.37 17.19
N ALA A 122 -21.46 1.21 18.16
CA ALA A 122 -20.47 1.74 19.09
C ALA A 122 -19.91 0.63 19.99
N HIS A 123 -18.60 0.63 20.21
CA HIS A 123 -17.88 -0.28 21.09
C HIS A 123 -16.76 0.47 21.82
N GLY A 124 -16.35 -0.03 22.98
CA GLY A 124 -15.26 0.52 23.78
C GLY A 124 -15.72 1.28 25.04
N PRO A 125 -14.80 2.00 25.71
CA PRO A 125 -13.47 2.42 25.23
C PRO A 125 -12.45 1.28 25.09
N LEU A 126 -11.57 1.37 24.10
CA LEU A 126 -10.45 0.44 23.87
C LEU A 126 -9.12 1.20 23.82
N ARG A 127 -7.99 0.52 24.00
CA ARG A 127 -6.66 1.15 23.93
C ARG A 127 -6.41 1.85 22.58
N ILE A 128 -6.81 1.21 21.49
CA ILE A 128 -6.67 1.76 20.13
C ILE A 128 -7.63 2.92 19.83
N ALA A 129 -8.66 3.09 20.64
CA ALA A 129 -9.67 4.13 20.52
C ALA A 129 -10.25 4.47 21.91
N PRO A 130 -9.54 5.31 22.68
CA PRO A 130 -9.91 5.63 24.07
C PRO A 130 -11.28 6.29 24.23
N ASN A 131 -11.80 6.90 23.15
CA ASN A 131 -13.10 7.55 23.12
C ASN A 131 -14.21 6.63 22.57
N GLY A 132 -13.94 5.33 22.45
CA GLY A 132 -14.80 4.40 21.73
C GLY A 132 -14.58 4.44 20.21
N LEU A 133 -15.14 3.46 19.53
CA LEU A 133 -15.06 3.29 18.09
C LEU A 133 -16.32 2.62 17.55
N ASP A 134 -16.59 2.83 16.28
CA ASP A 134 -17.61 2.06 15.56
C ASP A 134 -16.99 0.77 15.00
N VAL A 135 -17.69 -0.35 15.18
CA VAL A 135 -17.30 -1.68 14.66
C VAL A 135 -18.48 -2.40 14.04
N LEU A 136 -18.22 -3.39 13.19
CA LEU A 136 -19.24 -4.33 12.77
C LEU A 136 -19.69 -5.18 13.97
N PRO A 137 -20.99 -5.58 14.03
CA PRO A 137 -21.45 -6.55 15.01
C PRO A 137 -20.60 -7.83 14.99
N PRO A 138 -20.37 -8.51 16.13
CA PRO A 138 -19.47 -9.67 16.22
C PRO A 138 -19.77 -10.82 15.22
N ASN A 139 -21.04 -10.98 14.86
CA ASN A 139 -21.55 -12.00 13.93
C ASN A 139 -21.84 -11.43 12.53
N ASP A 140 -21.29 -10.26 12.18
CA ASP A 140 -21.49 -9.68 10.86
C ASP A 140 -20.95 -10.64 9.77
N PRO A 141 -21.75 -10.95 8.73
CA PRO A 141 -21.34 -11.88 7.67
C PRO A 141 -20.01 -11.48 7.00
N LEU A 142 -19.74 -10.18 6.90
CA LEU A 142 -18.52 -9.68 6.26
C LEU A 142 -17.26 -10.02 7.06
N LEU A 143 -17.35 -10.15 8.39
CA LEU A 143 -16.23 -10.60 9.23
C LEU A 143 -15.93 -12.08 9.01
N ALA A 144 -16.96 -12.91 8.89
CA ALA A 144 -16.83 -14.33 8.63
C ALA A 144 -16.26 -14.58 7.23
N GLU A 145 -16.70 -13.80 6.24
CA GLU A 145 -16.20 -13.90 4.87
C GLU A 145 -14.76 -13.42 4.73
N ALA A 146 -14.39 -12.33 5.40
CA ALA A 146 -13.02 -11.78 5.34
C ALA A 146 -11.97 -12.68 6.01
N ALA A 147 -12.36 -13.44 7.03
CA ALA A 147 -11.44 -14.23 7.83
C ALA A 147 -10.55 -15.20 7.01
N PRO A 148 -11.08 -16.07 6.14
CA PRO A 148 -10.26 -16.99 5.34
C PRO A 148 -9.39 -16.30 4.29
N TRP A 149 -9.71 -15.06 3.89
CA TRP A 149 -8.84 -14.24 3.04
C TRP A 149 -7.61 -13.74 3.80
N CYS A 150 -7.75 -13.44 5.10
CA CYS A 150 -6.62 -13.12 5.97
C CYS A 150 -5.75 -14.34 6.35
N ASP A 151 -6.23 -15.55 6.05
CA ASP A 151 -5.50 -16.80 6.26
C ASP A 151 -4.76 -17.27 4.99
N GLN A 152 -4.76 -16.46 3.92
CA GLN A 152 -3.92 -16.70 2.74
C GLN A 152 -2.46 -16.28 3.00
N ALA A 153 -1.54 -16.76 2.16
CA ALA A 153 -0.11 -16.44 2.27
C ALA A 153 0.26 -15.09 1.63
N THR A 154 -0.54 -14.60 0.67
CA THR A 154 -0.15 -13.49 -0.22
C THR A 154 -1.24 -12.44 -0.35
N MET A 155 -0.85 -11.16 -0.37
CA MET A 155 -1.67 -10.03 -0.83
C MET A 155 -0.82 -9.05 -1.65
N ARG A 156 -1.08 -8.99 -2.95
CA ARG A 156 -0.43 -8.07 -3.91
C ARG A 156 -1.49 -7.43 -4.80
N PHE A 157 -1.68 -6.13 -4.69
CA PHE A 157 -2.59 -5.37 -5.53
C PHE A 157 -1.92 -5.01 -6.86
N TYR A 158 -0.62 -4.73 -6.87
CA TYR A 158 0.07 -4.22 -8.06
C TYR A 158 1.21 -5.13 -8.54
N PRO A 159 1.39 -5.28 -9.86
CA PRO A 159 0.45 -4.93 -10.93
C PRO A 159 -0.69 -5.95 -11.10
N ASP A 160 -0.75 -6.97 -10.21
CA ASP A 160 -1.57 -8.17 -10.37
C ASP A 160 -3.07 -7.90 -10.51
N ILE A 161 -3.60 -6.92 -9.78
CA ILE A 161 -5.02 -6.56 -9.75
C ILE A 161 -5.25 -5.18 -10.36
N PHE A 162 -4.50 -4.18 -9.88
CA PHE A 162 -4.59 -2.81 -10.35
C PHE A 162 -3.38 -2.45 -11.20
N PRO A 163 -3.58 -1.72 -12.32
CA PRO A 163 -2.47 -1.20 -13.09
C PRO A 163 -1.76 -0.09 -12.32
N VAL A 164 -0.43 -0.08 -12.38
CA VAL A 164 0.42 1.00 -11.89
C VAL A 164 0.30 2.19 -12.84
N ARG A 165 -0.10 3.37 -12.33
CA ARG A 165 -0.38 4.60 -13.11
C ARG A 165 0.04 5.87 -12.37
N GLY A 166 1.19 5.87 -11.70
CA GLY A 166 1.66 7.02 -10.93
C GLY A 166 0.58 7.58 -10.00
N GLY A 167 0.28 8.87 -10.09
CA GLY A 167 -0.74 9.54 -9.28
C GLY A 167 -2.17 9.04 -9.51
N ASP A 168 -2.45 8.40 -10.65
CA ASP A 168 -3.76 7.80 -10.96
C ASP A 168 -3.87 6.32 -10.52
N THR A 169 -2.87 5.82 -9.78
CA THR A 169 -2.89 4.43 -9.30
C THR A 169 -4.08 4.22 -8.37
N GLN A 170 -4.94 3.27 -8.72
CA GLN A 170 -6.13 2.96 -7.93
C GLN A 170 -5.72 2.33 -6.60
N LEU A 171 -6.19 2.89 -5.48
CA LEU A 171 -5.96 2.37 -4.14
C LEU A 171 -7.06 1.40 -3.70
N PRO A 172 -6.74 0.39 -2.87
CA PRO A 172 -7.77 -0.40 -2.21
C PRO A 172 -8.60 0.46 -1.24
N ASN A 173 -9.75 -0.06 -0.82
CA ASN A 173 -10.60 0.63 0.15
C ASN A 173 -10.09 0.43 1.58
N ASN A 174 -9.13 1.25 1.99
CA ASN A 174 -8.49 1.18 3.31
C ASN A 174 -9.42 1.44 4.50
N LEU A 175 -10.61 1.99 4.27
CA LEU A 175 -11.63 2.08 5.32
C LEU A 175 -12.24 0.72 5.65
N LEU A 176 -12.35 -0.18 4.65
CA LEU A 176 -12.84 -1.53 4.88
C LEU A 176 -11.85 -2.31 5.75
N THR A 177 -10.57 -2.33 5.38
CA THR A 177 -9.52 -3.03 6.14
C THR A 177 -9.45 -2.49 7.58
N LEU A 178 -9.58 -1.18 7.75
CA LEU A 178 -9.62 -0.54 9.07
C LEU A 178 -10.81 -1.02 9.90
N ASN A 179 -11.99 -1.08 9.28
CA ASN A 179 -13.20 -1.53 9.95
C ASN A 179 -13.11 -3.00 10.37
N LEU A 180 -12.58 -3.88 9.50
CA LEU A 180 -12.36 -5.29 9.81
C LEU A 180 -11.40 -5.46 11.00
N ALA A 181 -10.24 -4.79 10.95
CA ALA A 181 -9.24 -4.83 12.02
C ALA A 181 -9.84 -4.40 13.38
N ARG A 182 -10.55 -3.28 13.39
CA ARG A 182 -11.23 -2.77 14.59
C ARG A 182 -12.29 -3.73 15.12
N SER A 183 -13.08 -4.32 14.24
CA SER A 183 -14.14 -5.25 14.61
C SER A 183 -13.61 -6.57 15.17
N TRP A 184 -12.49 -7.09 14.64
CA TRP A 184 -11.81 -8.24 15.23
C TRP A 184 -11.20 -7.91 16.59
N ILE A 185 -10.62 -6.72 16.78
CA ILE A 185 -10.16 -6.30 18.11
C ILE A 185 -11.33 -6.25 19.10
N ALA A 186 -12.45 -5.62 18.73
CA ALA A 186 -13.64 -5.57 19.59
C ALA A 186 -14.14 -6.97 19.95
N ARG A 187 -14.27 -7.85 18.96
CA ARG A 187 -14.68 -9.24 19.18
C ARG A 187 -13.70 -10.02 20.06
N GLY A 188 -12.40 -9.79 19.93
CA GLY A 188 -11.38 -10.39 20.80
C GLY A 188 -11.43 -9.88 22.24
N HIS A 189 -11.84 -8.63 22.47
CA HIS A 189 -12.12 -8.11 23.82
C HIS A 189 -13.34 -8.76 24.45
N ASP A 190 -14.39 -8.96 23.66
CA ASP A 190 -15.66 -9.57 24.11
C ASP A 190 -15.55 -11.10 24.25
N ALA A 191 -14.47 -11.71 23.74
CA ALA A 191 -14.27 -13.15 23.79
C ALA A 191 -14.09 -13.64 25.24
N ALA A 192 -14.88 -14.66 25.59
CA ALA A 192 -14.91 -15.23 26.93
C ALA A 192 -13.61 -15.98 27.27
N ASN A 193 -13.06 -16.72 26.32
CA ASN A 193 -11.83 -17.48 26.51
C ASN A 193 -10.63 -16.82 25.84
N PHE A 194 -9.44 -17.21 26.32
CA PHE A 194 -8.18 -16.67 25.87
C PHE A 194 -7.88 -16.98 24.40
N ASP A 195 -8.13 -18.21 23.95
CA ASP A 195 -7.72 -18.65 22.62
C ASP A 195 -8.50 -17.94 21.51
N ASP A 196 -9.80 -17.73 21.70
CA ASP A 196 -10.64 -16.97 20.77
C ASP A 196 -10.21 -15.50 20.69
N ALA A 197 -9.92 -14.88 21.85
CA ALA A 197 -9.38 -13.51 21.90
C ALA A 197 -8.08 -13.39 21.10
N ILE A 198 -7.14 -14.31 21.35
CA ILE A 198 -5.84 -14.33 20.69
C ILE A 198 -5.98 -14.62 19.19
N ALA A 199 -6.91 -15.47 18.78
CA ALA A 199 -7.15 -15.77 17.36
C ALA A 199 -7.57 -14.52 16.58
N ASP A 200 -8.43 -13.68 17.17
CA ASP A 200 -8.85 -12.42 16.58
C ASP A 200 -7.71 -11.39 16.51
N PHE A 201 -6.95 -11.20 17.60
CA PHE A 201 -5.81 -10.27 17.59
C PHE A 201 -4.72 -10.70 16.60
N ARG A 202 -4.44 -12.02 16.50
CA ARG A 202 -3.52 -12.57 15.49
C ARG A 202 -4.02 -12.34 14.07
N ARG A 203 -5.33 -12.38 13.84
CA ARG A 203 -5.89 -12.08 12.50
C ARG A 203 -5.64 -10.63 12.09
N VAL A 204 -5.73 -9.69 13.03
CA VAL A 204 -5.36 -8.29 12.78
C VAL A 204 -3.88 -8.16 12.41
N ILE A 205 -3.00 -8.88 13.11
CA ILE A 205 -1.57 -8.92 12.74
C ILE A 205 -1.38 -9.51 11.34
N ARG A 206 -2.05 -10.62 11.00
CA ARG A 206 -1.98 -11.23 9.66
C ARG A 206 -2.45 -10.28 8.56
N LEU A 207 -3.59 -9.61 8.75
CA LEU A 207 -4.05 -8.58 7.81
C LEU A 207 -2.99 -7.47 7.65
N GLY A 208 -2.40 -7.03 8.77
CA GLY A 208 -1.33 -6.05 8.73
C GLY A 208 -0.10 -6.54 7.97
N ARG A 209 0.31 -7.80 8.15
CA ARG A 209 1.41 -8.42 7.39
C ARG A 209 1.12 -8.47 5.90
N LEU A 210 -0.09 -8.90 5.52
CA LEU A 210 -0.54 -8.97 4.13
C LEU A 210 -0.48 -7.60 3.46
N LEU A 211 -0.96 -6.54 4.11
CA LEU A 211 -0.94 -5.17 3.55
C LEU A 211 0.47 -4.66 3.25
N ARG A 212 1.48 -5.15 3.97
CA ARG A 212 2.87 -4.72 3.80
C ARG A 212 3.61 -5.50 2.71
N GLN A 213 3.03 -6.56 2.16
CA GLN A 213 3.63 -7.33 1.06
C GLN A 213 3.55 -6.62 -0.28
N ASP A 214 2.52 -5.78 -0.48
CA ASP A 214 2.27 -5.09 -1.75
C ASP A 214 3.29 -3.97 -2.02
N ASP A 215 4.00 -3.48 -1.00
CA ASP A 215 5.18 -2.60 -1.01
C ASP A 215 5.27 -1.41 -1.99
N VAL A 216 4.20 -1.09 -2.72
CA VAL A 216 4.11 -0.07 -3.78
C VAL A 216 3.50 1.23 -3.26
N VAL A 217 2.47 1.16 -2.41
CA VAL A 217 1.78 2.36 -1.89
C VAL A 217 2.03 2.55 -0.41
N VAL A 218 2.42 3.77 -0.02
CA VAL A 218 2.81 4.09 1.37
C VAL A 218 1.63 3.93 2.33
N ILE A 219 0.43 4.30 1.91
CA ILE A 219 -0.76 4.27 2.77
C ILE A 219 -1.10 2.85 3.25
N ASP A 220 -0.99 1.84 2.39
CA ASP A 220 -1.29 0.45 2.75
C ASP A 220 -0.28 -0.08 3.76
N ASP A 221 1.01 0.26 3.61
CA ASP A 221 2.02 -0.09 4.62
C ASP A 221 1.78 0.62 5.95
N VAL A 222 1.34 1.89 5.92
CA VAL A 222 0.99 2.66 7.12
C VAL A 222 -0.16 1.99 7.90
N MET A 223 -1.18 1.55 7.18
CA MET A 223 -2.28 0.79 7.77
C MET A 223 -1.78 -0.57 8.26
N GLY A 224 -0.97 -1.27 7.46
CA GLY A 224 -0.44 -2.58 7.77
C GLY A 224 0.43 -2.62 9.03
N PHE A 225 1.36 -1.66 9.20
CA PHE A 225 2.14 -1.57 10.44
C PHE A 225 1.23 -1.24 11.63
N SER A 226 0.23 -0.38 11.44
CA SER A 226 -0.69 0.01 12.52
C SER A 226 -1.46 -1.21 13.04
N TYR A 227 -1.90 -2.10 12.15
CA TYR A 227 -2.62 -3.32 12.53
C TYR A 227 -1.71 -4.32 13.24
N ILE A 228 -0.47 -4.50 12.79
CA ILE A 228 0.50 -5.37 13.50
C ILE A 228 0.72 -4.83 14.92
N ARG A 229 0.95 -3.52 15.07
CA ARG A 229 1.12 -2.90 16.39
C ARG A 229 -0.12 -3.07 17.26
N TRP A 230 -1.32 -2.77 16.74
CA TRP A 230 -2.55 -2.90 17.51
C TRP A 230 -2.78 -4.34 17.96
N GLY A 231 -2.71 -5.32 17.06
CA GLY A 231 -2.89 -6.72 17.45
C GLY A 231 -1.84 -7.19 18.47
N ALA A 232 -0.59 -6.72 18.36
CA ALA A 232 0.44 -7.02 19.36
C ALA A 232 0.16 -6.36 20.72
N GLU A 233 -0.30 -5.12 20.76
CA GLU A 233 -0.71 -4.44 22.00
C GLU A 233 -1.86 -5.18 22.70
N GLU A 234 -2.86 -5.63 21.94
CA GLU A 234 -4.00 -6.38 22.49
C GLU A 234 -3.60 -7.78 22.98
N ILE A 235 -2.69 -8.47 22.26
CA ILE A 235 -2.10 -9.72 22.75
C ILE A 235 -1.32 -9.47 24.04
N TYR A 236 -0.51 -8.41 24.12
CA TYR A 236 0.24 -8.07 25.33
C TYR A 236 -0.71 -7.88 26.52
N ASP A 237 -1.76 -7.07 26.36
CA ASP A 237 -2.69 -6.76 27.44
C ASP A 237 -3.47 -8.01 27.89
N ARG A 238 -3.94 -8.86 26.96
CA ARG A 238 -4.62 -10.12 27.31
C ARG A 238 -3.66 -11.13 27.93
N ALA A 239 -2.48 -11.34 27.35
CA ALA A 239 -1.47 -12.27 27.85
C ALA A 239 -0.99 -11.91 29.26
N ARG A 240 -0.79 -10.62 29.52
CA ARG A 240 -0.42 -10.12 30.86
C ARG A 240 -1.49 -10.42 31.90
N LYS A 241 -2.78 -10.20 31.59
CA LYS A 241 -3.90 -10.49 32.51
C LYS A 241 -3.99 -11.98 32.86
N GLU A 242 -3.58 -12.85 31.94
CA GLU A 242 -3.71 -14.31 32.03
C GLU A 242 -2.40 -14.99 32.47
N GLY A 243 -1.39 -14.21 32.90
CA GLY A 243 -0.11 -14.73 33.36
C GLY A 243 0.76 -15.40 32.29
N LYS A 244 0.52 -15.11 31.00
CA LYS A 244 1.28 -15.66 29.86
C LYS A 244 2.50 -14.79 29.56
N THR A 245 3.49 -14.78 30.46
CA THR A 245 4.64 -13.87 30.44
C THR A 245 5.43 -13.89 29.12
N ASP A 246 5.74 -15.06 28.58
CA ASP A 246 6.54 -15.18 27.36
C ASP A 246 5.83 -14.56 26.15
N LEU A 247 4.53 -14.81 26.04
CA LEU A 247 3.70 -14.22 24.98
C LEU A 247 3.56 -12.70 25.17
N ALA A 248 3.40 -12.24 26.41
CA ALA A 248 3.38 -10.81 26.70
C ALA A 248 4.70 -10.14 26.31
N LEU A 249 5.85 -10.73 26.65
CA LEU A 249 7.16 -10.20 26.29
C LEU A 249 7.35 -10.13 24.77
N LEU A 250 7.06 -11.22 24.05
CA LEU A 250 7.13 -11.23 22.58
C LEU A 250 6.23 -10.16 21.96
N ALA A 251 4.99 -10.05 22.44
CA ALA A 251 4.04 -9.06 21.95
C ALA A 251 4.49 -7.62 22.23
N ALA A 252 5.12 -7.36 23.38
CA ALA A 252 5.69 -6.06 23.72
C ALA A 252 6.85 -5.68 22.79
N VAL A 253 7.74 -6.64 22.45
CA VAL A 253 8.84 -6.41 21.50
C VAL A 253 8.29 -6.05 20.12
N VAL A 254 7.32 -6.81 19.61
CA VAL A 254 6.66 -6.52 18.33
C VAL A 254 5.97 -5.15 18.37
N ALA A 255 5.17 -4.85 19.40
CA ALA A 255 4.53 -3.54 19.53
C ALA A 255 5.55 -2.39 19.56
N GLY A 256 6.69 -2.60 20.22
CA GLY A 256 7.78 -1.62 20.35
C GLY A 256 8.44 -1.20 19.03
N GLU A 257 8.42 -2.06 18.00
CA GLU A 257 8.94 -1.70 16.67
C GLU A 257 8.04 -0.71 15.91
N GLY A 258 6.80 -0.50 16.35
CA GLY A 258 5.83 0.34 15.64
C GLY A 258 6.18 1.82 15.63
N ALA A 259 6.63 2.38 16.77
CA ALA A 259 6.95 3.79 16.87
C ALA A 259 8.16 4.19 15.99
N PRO A 260 9.32 3.49 16.05
CA PRO A 260 10.45 3.79 15.19
C PRO A 260 10.11 3.72 13.70
N GLN A 261 9.38 2.70 13.26
CA GLN A 261 8.96 2.58 11.86
C GLN A 261 8.07 3.75 11.41
N ARG A 262 7.15 4.21 12.27
CA ARG A 262 6.33 5.40 12.00
C ARG A 262 7.20 6.66 11.86
N TYR A 263 8.13 6.88 12.79
CA TYR A 263 9.02 8.05 12.75
C TYR A 263 9.92 8.04 11.50
N LEU A 264 10.53 6.90 11.17
CA LEU A 264 11.39 6.78 9.99
C LEU A 264 10.61 6.91 8.68
N THR A 265 9.38 6.41 8.63
CA THR A 265 8.49 6.62 7.47
C THR A 265 8.20 8.11 7.30
N ALA A 266 7.82 8.80 8.38
CA ALA A 266 7.59 10.24 8.35
C ALA A 266 8.85 11.02 7.94
N ALA A 267 10.01 10.68 8.51
CA ALA A 267 11.28 11.33 8.17
C ALA A 267 11.64 11.16 6.69
N ARG A 268 11.47 9.96 6.12
CA ARG A 268 11.69 9.71 4.69
C ARG A 268 10.76 10.56 3.83
N LEU A 269 9.45 10.59 4.11
CA LEU A 269 8.51 11.40 3.33
C LEU A 269 8.80 12.90 3.45
N THR A 270 9.11 13.39 4.65
CA THR A 270 9.47 14.80 4.87
C THR A 270 10.74 15.19 4.11
N SER A 271 11.72 14.28 3.99
CA SER A 271 12.98 14.58 3.29
C SER A 271 12.80 14.87 1.78
N ILE A 272 11.69 14.41 1.19
CA ILE A 272 11.33 14.61 -0.21
C ILE A 272 10.12 15.54 -0.39
N GLU A 273 9.76 16.29 0.65
CA GLU A 273 8.59 17.16 0.63
C GLU A 273 8.88 18.44 -0.19
N ILE A 274 8.09 18.66 -1.24
CA ILE A 274 8.33 19.75 -2.21
C ILE A 274 7.39 20.95 -2.02
N ALA A 275 6.24 20.76 -1.36
CA ALA A 275 5.23 21.82 -1.22
C ALA A 275 5.78 23.12 -0.58
N PRO A 276 6.67 23.08 0.43
CA PRO A 276 7.24 24.30 1.03
C PRO A 276 8.05 25.16 0.06
N TYR A 277 8.53 24.59 -1.05
CA TYR A 277 9.42 25.23 -2.02
C TYR A 277 8.70 25.72 -3.28
N LEU A 278 7.39 25.49 -3.36
CA LEU A 278 6.58 25.97 -4.46
C LEU A 278 6.28 27.47 -4.29
N ARG A 279 6.45 28.26 -5.36
CA ARG A 279 6.24 29.71 -5.39
C ARG A 279 5.35 30.08 -6.58
N LYS A 280 4.51 31.11 -6.40
CA LYS A 280 3.76 31.71 -7.52
C LYS A 280 4.72 32.58 -8.33
N ALA A 281 4.75 32.38 -9.64
CA ALA A 281 5.64 33.07 -10.57
C ALA A 281 4.92 34.12 -11.44
N GLY A 282 3.79 34.66 -10.95
CA GLY A 282 2.97 35.63 -11.68
C GLY A 282 1.56 35.09 -11.95
N ALA A 283 0.94 35.52 -13.07
CA ALA A 283 -0.46 35.26 -13.42
C ALA A 283 -0.77 33.75 -13.60
N GLY A 284 -0.95 33.04 -12.49
CA GLY A 284 -1.35 31.63 -12.46
C GLY A 284 -0.21 30.61 -12.57
N SER A 285 1.01 31.03 -12.88
CA SER A 285 2.16 30.13 -12.99
C SER A 285 2.79 29.80 -11.63
N TYR A 286 3.38 28.62 -11.53
CA TYR A 286 4.15 28.17 -10.37
C TYR A 286 5.57 27.79 -10.77
N GLU A 287 6.50 28.06 -9.87
CA GLU A 287 7.91 27.66 -9.97
C GLU A 287 8.32 26.92 -8.71
N LEU A 288 9.21 25.94 -8.86
CA LEU A 288 9.74 25.17 -7.75
C LEU A 288 11.17 25.63 -7.44
N GLN A 289 11.35 26.36 -6.33
CA GLN A 289 12.65 26.80 -5.83
C GLN A 289 13.20 25.76 -4.84
N LEU A 290 13.54 24.59 -5.36
CA LEU A 290 13.97 23.45 -4.57
C LEU A 290 15.43 23.59 -4.12
N PRO A 291 15.76 23.41 -2.83
CA PRO A 291 17.13 23.35 -2.37
C PRO A 291 17.87 22.12 -2.92
N ALA A 292 19.19 22.23 -3.08
CA ALA A 292 20.02 21.19 -3.66
C ALA A 292 20.01 19.89 -2.83
N GLU A 293 19.96 20.01 -1.51
CA GLU A 293 19.87 18.89 -0.57
C GLU A 293 18.54 18.14 -0.67
N CYS A 294 17.44 18.86 -0.88
CA CYS A 294 16.13 18.22 -1.08
C CYS A 294 16.08 17.51 -2.44
N TYR A 295 16.60 18.15 -3.49
CA TYR A 295 16.73 17.50 -4.80
C TYR A 295 17.61 16.24 -4.74
N LYS A 296 18.72 16.30 -4.01
CA LYS A 296 19.58 15.13 -3.75
C LYS A 296 18.80 14.02 -3.04
N ALA A 297 18.04 14.34 -1.98
CA ALA A 297 17.23 13.35 -1.27
C ALA A 297 16.19 12.68 -2.18
N ILE A 298 15.52 13.45 -3.05
CA ILE A 298 14.56 12.90 -4.03
C ILE A 298 15.25 11.93 -5.00
N THR A 299 16.37 12.34 -5.59
CA THR A 299 17.08 11.54 -6.59
C THR A 299 17.69 10.27 -5.99
N GLU A 300 18.26 10.37 -4.78
CA GLU A 300 18.75 9.20 -4.02
C GLU A 300 17.58 8.27 -3.69
N MET A 301 16.49 8.78 -3.12
CA MET A 301 15.35 7.95 -2.76
C MET A 301 14.72 7.24 -3.97
N ALA A 302 14.59 7.92 -5.10
CA ALA A 302 14.05 7.34 -6.34
C ALA A 302 14.92 6.20 -6.90
N THR A 303 16.23 6.24 -6.67
CA THR A 303 17.19 5.32 -7.30
C THR A 303 17.66 4.20 -6.39
N SER A 304 17.77 4.43 -5.08
CA SER A 304 18.46 3.53 -4.16
C SER A 304 17.62 3.07 -2.97
N SER A 305 16.42 3.64 -2.74
CA SER A 305 15.60 3.23 -1.61
C SER A 305 15.25 1.73 -1.69
N PRO A 306 15.42 0.97 -0.59
CA PRO A 306 15.18 -0.47 -0.59
C PRO A 306 13.69 -0.83 -0.70
N ASP A 307 12.78 0.09 -0.38
CA ASP A 307 11.33 -0.14 -0.50
C ASP A 307 10.77 0.59 -1.73
N ARG A 308 10.02 -0.12 -2.60
CA ARG A 308 9.41 0.43 -3.82
C ARG A 308 8.55 1.66 -3.56
N ARG A 309 7.70 1.61 -2.53
CA ARG A 309 6.84 2.73 -2.13
C ARG A 309 7.58 4.06 -1.97
N PHE A 310 8.79 4.07 -1.44
CA PHE A 310 9.55 5.31 -1.28
C PHE A 310 10.21 5.73 -2.60
N ARG A 311 10.63 4.76 -3.43
CA ARG A 311 11.07 5.05 -4.80
C ARG A 311 9.94 5.70 -5.60
N ASP A 312 8.74 5.14 -5.51
CA ASP A 312 7.56 5.61 -6.25
C ASP A 312 7.08 6.98 -5.78
N GLU A 313 7.07 7.27 -4.47
CA GLU A 313 6.82 8.62 -3.95
C GLU A 313 7.85 9.63 -4.48
N ALA A 314 9.14 9.27 -4.47
CA ALA A 314 10.19 10.14 -5.00
C ALA A 314 10.07 10.36 -6.52
N ILE A 315 9.66 9.34 -7.28
CA ILE A 315 9.36 9.46 -8.73
C ILE A 315 8.19 10.40 -8.97
N PHE A 316 7.17 10.35 -8.13
CA PHE A 316 6.07 11.31 -8.20
C PHE A 316 6.56 12.73 -7.91
N ARG A 317 7.48 12.94 -6.96
CA ARG A 317 8.12 14.26 -6.74
C ARG A 317 8.99 14.71 -7.92
N LEU A 318 9.75 13.80 -8.54
CA LEU A 318 10.57 14.10 -9.72
C LEU A 318 9.73 14.65 -10.88
N GLN A 319 8.48 14.20 -11.04
CA GLN A 319 7.56 14.77 -12.04
C GLN A 319 7.39 16.28 -11.89
N PHE A 320 7.16 16.75 -10.65
CA PHE A 320 7.03 18.17 -10.37
C PHE A 320 8.35 18.92 -10.55
N VAL A 321 9.49 18.31 -10.23
CA VAL A 321 10.80 18.93 -10.47
C VAL A 321 11.06 19.07 -11.98
N ALA A 322 10.74 18.04 -12.77
CA ALA A 322 10.88 18.06 -14.23
C ALA A 322 9.93 19.05 -14.91
N ALA A 323 8.78 19.35 -14.31
CA ALA A 323 7.82 20.32 -14.83
C ALA A 323 8.10 21.77 -14.37
N LEU A 324 8.40 21.96 -13.08
CA LEU A 324 8.39 23.28 -12.40
C LEU A 324 9.76 23.75 -11.91
N GLY A 325 10.77 22.87 -11.90
CA GLY A 325 12.14 23.20 -11.46
C GLY A 325 12.81 24.21 -12.40
N ALA A 326 13.91 24.82 -11.95
CA ALA A 326 14.65 25.81 -12.73
C ALA A 326 15.88 25.21 -13.44
N GLY A 327 16.15 25.68 -14.66
CA GLY A 327 17.42 25.49 -15.36
C GLY A 327 17.93 24.03 -15.42
N PRO A 328 19.19 23.75 -15.06
CA PRO A 328 19.79 22.42 -15.13
C PRO A 328 19.07 21.35 -14.30
N MET A 329 18.46 21.71 -13.17
CA MET A 329 17.73 20.77 -12.30
C MET A 329 16.52 20.17 -13.02
N ARG A 330 15.83 20.98 -13.83
CA ARG A 330 14.68 20.51 -14.64
C ARG A 330 15.12 19.43 -15.63
N ALA A 331 16.20 19.70 -16.36
CA ALA A 331 16.73 18.80 -17.38
C ALA A 331 17.25 17.50 -16.76
N ASP A 332 17.95 17.60 -15.61
CA ASP A 332 18.45 16.45 -14.87
C ASP A 332 17.32 15.57 -14.32
N ALA A 333 16.27 16.17 -13.75
CA ALA A 333 15.09 15.43 -13.27
C ALA A 333 14.38 14.68 -14.41
N HIS A 334 14.24 15.33 -15.58
CA HIS A 334 13.67 14.69 -16.76
C HIS A 334 14.52 13.51 -17.25
N ALA A 335 15.84 13.70 -17.36
CA ALA A 335 16.76 12.64 -17.77
C ALA A 335 16.76 11.45 -16.78
N LEU A 336 16.65 11.73 -15.48
CA LEU A 336 16.52 10.69 -14.47
C LEU A 336 15.21 9.90 -14.62
N LEU A 337 14.09 10.57 -14.89
CA LEU A 337 12.82 9.89 -15.17
C LEU A 337 12.93 8.99 -16.42
N GLU A 338 13.58 9.42 -17.50
CA GLU A 338 13.82 8.59 -18.69
C GLU A 338 14.67 7.34 -18.38
N LYS A 339 15.70 7.51 -17.55
CA LYS A 339 16.52 6.40 -17.07
C LYS A 339 15.70 5.40 -16.24
N LEU A 340 14.88 5.89 -15.31
CA LEU A 340 14.01 5.03 -14.49
C LEU A 340 12.94 4.34 -15.33
N ALA A 341 12.38 5.03 -16.33
CA ALA A 341 11.38 4.52 -17.27
C ALA A 341 11.89 3.35 -18.14
N SER A 342 13.20 3.27 -18.35
CA SER A 342 13.90 2.18 -19.06
C SER A 342 14.54 1.16 -18.11
N GLY A 343 14.35 1.32 -16.80
CA GLY A 343 14.93 0.46 -15.77
C GLY A 343 14.31 -0.94 -15.70
N PRO A 344 14.98 -1.86 -14.97
CA PRO A 344 14.58 -3.27 -14.90
C PRO A 344 13.42 -3.55 -13.95
N ASP A 345 13.12 -2.67 -12.99
CA ASP A 345 11.98 -2.82 -12.08
C ASP A 345 10.70 -2.35 -12.80
N PRO A 346 9.77 -3.25 -13.16
CA PRO A 346 8.64 -2.91 -14.02
C PRO A 346 7.65 -1.94 -13.38
N ILE A 347 7.54 -1.92 -12.04
CA ILE A 347 6.64 -1.03 -11.30
C ILE A 347 7.21 0.40 -11.30
N VAL A 348 8.48 0.52 -10.89
CA VAL A 348 9.23 1.78 -10.93
C VAL A 348 9.26 2.35 -12.34
N ALA A 349 9.53 1.52 -13.35
CA ALA A 349 9.57 1.94 -14.73
C ALA A 349 8.18 2.36 -15.24
N ALA A 350 7.10 1.71 -14.79
CA ALA A 350 5.74 2.12 -15.13
C ALA A 350 5.38 3.48 -14.54
N ASN A 351 5.73 3.73 -13.27
CA ASN A 351 5.52 5.03 -12.62
C ASN A 351 6.34 6.14 -13.29
N ALA A 352 7.61 5.89 -13.61
CA ALA A 352 8.45 6.88 -14.30
C ALA A 352 7.92 7.20 -15.72
N ARG A 353 7.47 6.19 -16.48
CA ARG A 353 6.82 6.40 -17.78
C ARG A 353 5.55 7.23 -17.66
N TRP A 354 4.72 6.96 -16.65
CA TRP A 354 3.53 7.77 -16.38
C TRP A 354 3.92 9.21 -16.05
N SER A 355 4.92 9.42 -15.18
CA SER A 355 5.39 10.77 -14.81
C SER A 355 5.88 11.57 -16.01
N LEU A 356 6.55 10.95 -16.98
CA LEU A 356 6.96 11.60 -18.23
C LEU A 356 5.79 11.91 -19.16
N ALA A 357 4.81 11.01 -19.24
CA ALA A 357 3.68 11.13 -20.16
C ALA A 357 2.56 12.04 -19.65
N THR A 358 2.50 12.29 -18.34
CA THR A 358 1.43 13.05 -17.70
C THR A 358 1.91 14.45 -17.32
N PRO A 359 1.41 15.52 -17.97
CA PRO A 359 1.74 16.89 -17.58
C PRO A 359 1.23 17.22 -16.17
N VAL A 360 2.01 17.99 -15.41
CA VAL A 360 1.58 18.53 -14.12
C VAL A 360 0.50 19.60 -14.35
N SER A 361 -0.68 19.40 -13.80
CA SER A 361 -1.79 20.35 -13.91
C SER A 361 -1.88 21.30 -12.71
N ASP A 362 -2.59 22.42 -12.87
CA ASP A 362 -2.91 23.34 -11.77
C ASP A 362 -3.63 22.65 -10.60
N LYS A 363 -4.42 21.61 -10.89
CA LYS A 363 -5.09 20.81 -9.86
C LYS A 363 -4.08 20.05 -9.01
N ASP A 364 -3.06 19.47 -9.63
CA ASP A 364 -2.03 18.71 -8.94
C ASP A 364 -1.18 19.62 -8.06
N VAL A 365 -0.85 20.80 -8.58
CA VAL A 365 -0.14 21.85 -7.83
C VAL A 365 -0.95 22.33 -6.62
N LYS A 366 -2.24 22.59 -6.79
CA LYS A 366 -3.14 22.92 -5.65
C LYS A 366 -3.25 21.77 -4.67
N GLY A 367 -3.25 20.54 -5.15
CA GLY A 367 -3.24 19.33 -4.33
C GLY A 367 -2.04 19.27 -3.39
N LEU A 368 -0.83 19.56 -3.89
CA LEU A 368 0.39 19.63 -3.06
C LEU A 368 0.31 20.69 -1.96
N LEU A 369 -0.33 21.83 -2.24
CA LEU A 369 -0.53 22.90 -1.26
C LEU A 369 -1.62 22.59 -0.21
N GLY A 370 -2.26 21.42 -0.28
CA GLY A 370 -3.42 21.10 0.55
C GLY A 370 -4.66 21.94 0.21
N GLN A 371 -4.68 22.58 -0.97
CA GLN A 371 -5.76 23.46 -1.45
C GLN A 371 -6.73 22.69 -2.36
N SER A 372 -7.08 21.44 -2.01
CA SER A 372 -8.09 20.69 -2.74
C SER A 372 -9.49 21.27 -2.51
N GLN A 373 -10.29 21.39 -3.58
CA GLN A 373 -11.64 21.99 -3.66
C GLN A 373 -12.75 21.28 -2.84
N ASN A 374 -12.48 20.90 -1.60
CA ASN A 374 -13.53 20.57 -0.62
C ASN A 374 -13.66 21.72 0.39
N GLN A 375 -13.77 22.94 -0.15
CA GLN A 375 -14.57 24.02 0.42
C GLN A 375 -15.81 24.20 -0.46
#